data_AF-A0A258GI98-F1
#
_entry.id   AF-A0A258GI98-F1
#
_cell.length_a   1.000
_cell.length_b   1.000
_cell.length_c   1.000
_cell.angle_alpha   90.00
_cell.angle_beta   90.00
_cell.angle_gamma   90.00
#
_symmetry.space_group_name_H-M   'P 1'
#
loop_
_entity.id
_entity.type
_entity.pdbx_description
1 polymer ?
#
loop_
_entity_poly.entity_id
_entity_poly.type
_entity_poly.pdbx_seq_one_letter_code
_entity_poly.pdbx_strand_id
1 'polypeptide(L)'
;MCRGKKYCTELGNNPSQWDRDCPLRLPSVYDSAIDTFVDTVRLFAGGQRDQCIRLLETIDSASITDWYIEHGQQSGLHRNRIISLKLGAPLPIKDRYPVRSPARLQDAVFERDGYRCRYCGNRLIDQRLLRGFAKALGSPIFTRGTTNLTSHAIIHIAWPVADHVVPWSRGGETAMGNLVASCAPCNYGKADFTIEQIGISNPLDRLPVMDGWDGLRSLTVAL
;
A
#
# COMPACT_ATOMS: atom_id res chain seq x y z
N MET A 1 -6.10 -16.67 -7.66
CA MET A 1 -4.90 -15.87 -8.01
C MET A 1 -5.08 -15.03 -9.28
N CYS A 2 -4.66 -13.77 -9.26
CA CYS A 2 -4.53 -12.91 -10.44
C CYS A 2 -3.25 -13.23 -11.24
N ARG A 3 -2.19 -13.69 -10.56
CA ARG A 3 -0.87 -13.98 -11.14
C ARG A 3 -0.94 -14.98 -12.30
N GLY A 4 -0.53 -14.55 -13.50
CA GLY A 4 -0.37 -15.42 -14.67
C GLY A 4 -1.65 -16.09 -15.21
N LYS A 5 -2.84 -15.69 -14.75
CA LYS A 5 -4.12 -16.29 -15.18
C LYS A 5 -4.94 -15.32 -16.06
N LYS A 6 -5.85 -15.86 -16.87
CA LYS A 6 -6.85 -15.08 -17.63
C LYS A 6 -8.06 -14.67 -16.78
N TYR A 7 -8.26 -15.34 -15.66
CA TYR A 7 -9.32 -15.07 -14.69
C TYR A 7 -8.70 -14.88 -13.31
N CYS A 8 -9.13 -13.87 -12.57
CA CYS A 8 -8.73 -13.64 -11.20
C CYS A 8 -9.92 -13.88 -10.27
N THR A 9 -9.73 -14.57 -9.15
CA THR A 9 -10.81 -14.84 -8.18
C THR A 9 -11.33 -13.58 -7.48
N GLU A 10 -10.50 -12.52 -7.37
CA GLU A 10 -10.87 -11.25 -6.73
C GLU A 10 -11.44 -10.23 -7.73
N LEU A 11 -10.89 -10.18 -8.96
CA LEU A 11 -11.29 -9.20 -9.98
C LEU A 11 -12.22 -9.78 -11.05
N GLY A 12 -12.32 -11.10 -11.18
CA GLY A 12 -12.93 -11.72 -12.35
C GLY A 12 -12.18 -11.36 -13.63
N ASN A 13 -12.91 -11.17 -14.73
CA ASN A 13 -12.37 -10.79 -16.03
C ASN A 13 -13.22 -9.77 -16.81
N ASN A 14 -14.20 -9.13 -16.16
CA ASN A 14 -15.12 -8.17 -16.77
C ASN A 14 -14.82 -6.74 -16.29
N PRO A 15 -14.17 -5.89 -17.11
CA PRO A 15 -13.81 -4.54 -16.72
C PRO A 15 -14.95 -3.63 -16.28
N SER A 16 -16.20 -3.89 -16.72
CA SER A 16 -17.34 -3.06 -16.32
C SER A 16 -17.77 -3.27 -14.87
N GLN A 17 -17.34 -4.37 -14.24
CA GLN A 17 -17.62 -4.69 -12.83
C GLN A 17 -16.49 -4.28 -11.90
N TRP A 18 -15.39 -3.75 -12.43
CA TRP A 18 -14.23 -3.42 -11.62
C TRP A 18 -14.41 -2.11 -10.88
N ASP A 19 -13.83 -2.08 -9.68
CA ASP A 19 -13.63 -0.86 -8.92
C ASP A 19 -12.85 0.17 -9.77
N ARG A 20 -13.35 1.40 -9.82
CA ARG A 20 -12.76 2.51 -10.57
C ARG A 20 -11.90 3.40 -9.69
N ASP A 21 -11.80 3.15 -8.39
CA ASP A 21 -11.05 3.98 -7.47
C ASP A 21 -9.68 3.41 -7.12
N CYS A 22 -9.54 2.08 -7.22
CA CYS A 22 -8.31 1.38 -6.87
C CYS A 22 -8.03 0.17 -7.78
N PRO A 23 -6.76 -0.29 -7.86
CA PRO A 23 -6.42 -1.49 -8.61
C PRO A 23 -7.18 -2.73 -8.14
N LEU A 24 -7.20 -2.96 -6.83
CA LEU A 24 -7.98 -3.99 -6.16
C LEU A 24 -8.20 -3.58 -4.70
N ARG A 25 -9.45 -3.61 -4.24
CA ARG A 25 -9.81 -3.27 -2.87
C ARG A 25 -9.31 -4.36 -1.92
N LEU A 26 -8.82 -3.96 -0.75
CA LEU A 26 -8.43 -4.94 0.27
C LEU A 26 -9.72 -5.60 0.82
N PRO A 27 -9.69 -6.90 1.13
CA PRO A 27 -10.74 -7.56 1.92
C PRO A 27 -11.02 -6.79 3.20
N SER A 28 -12.29 -6.54 3.50
CA SER A 28 -12.69 -5.76 4.70
C SER A 28 -12.26 -6.40 6.01
N VAL A 29 -12.08 -7.72 6.04
CA VAL A 29 -11.51 -8.43 7.20
C VAL A 29 -10.09 -7.98 7.54
N TYR A 30 -9.36 -7.32 6.63
CA TYR A 30 -8.03 -6.80 6.91
C TYR A 30 -8.05 -5.49 7.70
N ASP A 31 -9.20 -4.81 7.80
CA ASP A 31 -9.35 -3.66 8.68
C ASP A 31 -9.17 -4.07 10.14
N SER A 32 -9.74 -5.22 10.55
CA SER A 32 -9.57 -5.72 11.92
C SER A 32 -8.13 -6.15 12.22
N ALA A 33 -7.37 -6.61 11.22
CA ALA A 33 -5.95 -6.89 11.40
C ALA A 33 -5.15 -5.61 11.74
N ILE A 34 -5.51 -4.48 11.12
CA ILE A 34 -4.91 -3.18 11.46
C ILE A 34 -5.31 -2.77 12.87
N ASP A 35 -6.58 -2.91 13.27
CA ASP A 35 -7.03 -2.60 14.64
C ASP A 35 -6.27 -3.44 15.69
N THR A 36 -6.16 -4.74 15.46
CA THR A 36 -5.36 -5.64 16.29
C THR A 36 -3.91 -5.16 16.40
N PHE A 37 -3.31 -4.72 15.28
CA PHE A 37 -1.96 -4.17 15.31
C PHE A 37 -1.84 -2.82 16.05
N VAL A 38 -2.86 -1.97 16.01
CA VAL A 38 -2.86 -0.75 16.84
C VAL A 38 -2.79 -1.13 18.32
N ASP A 39 -3.57 -2.12 18.73
CA ASP A 39 -3.60 -2.57 20.12
C ASP A 39 -2.30 -3.29 20.53
N THR A 40 -1.63 -4.01 19.62
CA THR A 40 -0.30 -4.58 19.92
C THR A 40 0.73 -3.49 20.19
N VAL A 41 0.74 -2.41 19.39
CA VAL A 41 1.64 -1.27 19.59
C VAL A 41 1.35 -0.59 20.93
N ARG A 42 0.08 -0.42 21.31
CA ARG A 42 -0.33 0.15 22.61
C ARG A 42 0.10 -0.72 23.79
N LEU A 43 -0.12 -2.04 23.71
CA LEU A 43 0.32 -2.99 24.74
C LEU A 43 1.85 -2.93 24.92
N PHE A 44 2.59 -2.90 23.82
CA PHE A 44 4.04 -2.79 23.86
C PHE A 44 4.52 -1.49 24.50
N ALA A 45 3.96 -0.35 24.08
CA ALA A 45 4.25 0.97 24.67
C ALA A 45 3.93 1.03 26.17
N GLY A 46 2.90 0.29 26.62
CA GLY A 46 2.56 0.13 28.03
C GLY A 46 3.42 -0.89 28.80
N GLY A 47 4.49 -1.42 28.21
CA GLY A 47 5.38 -2.40 28.85
C GLY A 47 4.82 -3.84 28.89
N GLN A 48 3.67 -4.10 28.28
CA GLN A 48 2.99 -5.40 28.31
C GLN A 48 3.46 -6.29 27.13
N ARG A 49 4.77 -6.52 27.05
CA ARG A 49 5.43 -7.22 25.93
C ARG A 49 4.84 -8.59 25.62
N ASP A 50 4.60 -9.43 26.62
CA ASP A 50 4.08 -10.79 26.40
C ASP A 50 2.65 -10.79 25.85
N GLN A 51 1.81 -9.84 26.30
CA GLN A 51 0.47 -9.67 25.76
C GLN A 51 0.51 -9.15 24.33
N CYS A 52 1.40 -8.19 24.04
CA CYS A 52 1.65 -7.71 22.69
C CYS A 52 2.01 -8.87 21.75
N ILE A 53 2.93 -9.75 22.14
CA ILE A 53 3.34 -10.89 21.33
C ILE A 53 2.15 -11.82 21.06
N ARG A 54 1.42 -12.23 22.12
CA ARG A 54 0.25 -13.11 21.96
C ARG A 54 -0.82 -12.51 21.06
N LEU A 55 -1.09 -11.21 21.18
CA LEU A 55 -2.08 -10.54 20.34
C LEU A 55 -1.63 -10.47 18.88
N LEU A 56 -0.34 -10.24 18.64
CA LEU A 56 0.24 -10.17 17.30
C LEU A 56 0.18 -11.51 16.56
N GLU A 57 0.33 -12.62 17.29
CA GLU A 57 0.18 -13.98 16.75
C GLU A 57 -1.26 -14.31 16.30
N THR A 58 -2.27 -13.54 16.75
CA THR A 58 -3.65 -13.74 16.30
C THR A 58 -3.93 -13.18 14.91
N ILE A 59 -3.03 -12.35 14.38
CA ILE A 59 -3.14 -11.84 13.01
C ILE A 59 -2.79 -12.97 12.04
N ASP A 60 -3.73 -13.32 11.16
CA ASP A 60 -3.51 -14.33 10.11
C ASP A 60 -2.55 -13.81 9.03
N SER A 61 -1.27 -13.79 9.37
CA SER A 61 -0.23 -13.25 8.52
C SER A 61 -0.04 -14.09 7.25
N ALA A 62 -0.32 -15.39 7.31
CA ALA A 62 -0.17 -16.30 6.17
C ALA A 62 -1.18 -15.96 5.07
N SER A 63 -2.48 -15.90 5.39
CA SER A 63 -3.53 -15.62 4.40
C SER A 63 -3.43 -14.22 3.82
N ILE A 64 -3.11 -13.21 4.63
CA ILE A 64 -2.92 -11.84 4.14
C ILE A 64 -1.71 -11.74 3.20
N THR A 65 -0.61 -12.41 3.54
CA THR A 65 0.60 -12.44 2.71
C THR A 65 0.34 -13.15 1.39
N ASP A 66 -0.37 -14.29 1.40
CA ASP A 66 -0.77 -14.99 0.17
C ASP A 66 -1.65 -14.09 -0.73
N TRP A 67 -2.68 -13.44 -0.17
CA TRP A 67 -3.51 -12.51 -0.91
C TRP A 67 -2.70 -11.36 -1.52
N TYR A 68 -1.78 -10.77 -0.76
CA TYR A 68 -0.91 -9.71 -1.28
C TYR A 68 -0.07 -10.17 -2.48
N ILE A 69 0.55 -11.34 -2.37
CA ILE A 69 1.42 -11.95 -3.39
C ILE A 69 0.63 -12.31 -4.66
N GLU A 70 -0.54 -12.94 -4.49
CA GLU A 70 -1.31 -13.54 -5.57
C GLU A 70 -2.34 -12.61 -6.20
N HIS A 71 -2.72 -11.55 -5.48
CA HIS A 71 -3.77 -10.61 -5.87
C HIS A 71 -3.33 -9.16 -5.80
N GLY A 72 -2.99 -8.65 -4.62
CA GLY A 72 -2.71 -7.24 -4.39
C GLY A 72 -1.71 -6.66 -5.40
N GLN A 73 -0.49 -7.20 -5.40
CA GLN A 73 0.60 -6.75 -6.29
C GLN A 73 0.39 -7.10 -7.77
N GLN A 74 -0.60 -7.92 -8.10
CA GLN A 74 -0.83 -8.44 -9.46
C GLN A 74 -2.04 -7.77 -10.15
N SER A 75 -2.79 -6.97 -9.40
CA SER A 75 -4.06 -6.39 -9.81
C SER A 75 -3.94 -5.56 -11.10
N GLY A 76 -3.04 -4.58 -11.18
CA GLY A 76 -2.89 -3.76 -12.39
C GLY A 76 -2.35 -4.53 -13.59
N LEU A 77 -1.49 -5.52 -13.39
CA LEU A 77 -1.04 -6.41 -14.48
C LEU A 77 -2.22 -7.19 -15.08
N HIS A 78 -3.09 -7.74 -14.22
CA HIS A 78 -4.30 -8.42 -14.65
C HIS A 78 -5.25 -7.47 -15.37
N ARG A 79 -5.47 -6.27 -14.82
CA ARG A 79 -6.34 -5.25 -15.41
C ARG A 79 -5.85 -4.82 -16.79
N ASN A 80 -4.58 -4.45 -16.90
CA ASN A 80 -3.96 -4.06 -18.17
C ASN A 80 -3.98 -5.19 -19.20
N ARG A 81 -3.84 -6.45 -18.81
CA ARG A 81 -3.94 -7.59 -19.74
C ARG A 81 -5.33 -7.68 -20.40
N ILE A 82 -6.40 -7.44 -19.65
CA ILE A 82 -7.76 -7.59 -20.16
C ILE A 82 -8.21 -6.31 -20.88
N ILE A 83 -7.96 -5.13 -20.31
CA ILE A 83 -8.26 -3.85 -20.96
C ILE A 83 -7.45 -3.71 -22.25
N SER A 84 -6.20 -4.17 -22.25
CA SER A 84 -5.31 -4.19 -23.42
C SER A 84 -5.15 -2.82 -24.10
N LEU A 85 -5.22 -1.74 -23.32
CA LEU A 85 -5.01 -0.38 -23.84
C LEU A 85 -3.55 -0.19 -24.26
N LYS A 86 -3.33 -0.01 -25.56
CA LYS A 86 -2.01 0.28 -26.12
C LYS A 86 -1.68 1.76 -25.97
N LEU A 87 -0.86 2.10 -24.97
CA LEU A 87 -0.16 3.37 -24.92
C LEU A 87 1.24 3.24 -25.52
N GLY A 88 1.87 4.38 -25.83
CA GLY A 88 3.25 4.43 -26.34
C GLY A 88 4.27 3.74 -25.43
N ALA A 89 5.51 3.59 -25.89
CA ALA A 89 6.58 3.06 -25.04
C ALA A 89 6.88 4.00 -23.85
N PRO A 90 7.45 3.50 -22.74
CA PRO A 90 7.99 4.36 -21.69
C PRO A 90 9.00 5.37 -22.27
N LEU A 91 9.04 6.58 -21.72
CA LEU A 91 10.00 7.60 -22.15
C LEU A 91 11.43 7.13 -21.91
N PRO A 92 12.40 7.47 -22.77
CA PRO A 92 13.81 7.29 -22.47
C PRO A 92 14.19 8.01 -21.16
N ILE A 93 15.11 7.46 -20.37
CA ILE A 93 15.47 8.03 -19.05
C ILE A 93 15.87 9.51 -19.13
N LYS A 94 16.59 9.90 -20.19
CA LYS A 94 17.03 11.28 -20.43
C LYS A 94 15.87 12.29 -20.63
N ASP A 95 14.69 11.79 -20.99
CA ASP A 95 13.50 12.60 -21.29
C ASP A 95 12.49 12.56 -20.13
N ARG A 96 12.82 11.87 -19.02
CA ARG A 96 11.98 11.81 -17.81
C ARG A 96 12.33 12.95 -16.85
N TYR A 97 11.41 13.25 -15.94
CA TYR A 97 11.64 14.21 -14.87
C TYR A 97 12.93 13.84 -14.08
N PRO A 98 13.87 14.77 -13.82
CA PRO A 98 15.20 14.41 -13.32
C PRO A 98 15.23 13.67 -11.98
N VAL A 99 14.23 13.91 -11.12
CA VAL A 99 14.13 13.28 -9.80
C VAL A 99 13.06 12.21 -9.83
N ARG A 100 13.43 10.93 -9.68
CA ARG A 100 12.44 9.84 -9.52
C ARG A 100 11.93 9.69 -8.09
N SER A 101 12.83 9.78 -7.11
CA SER A 101 12.52 9.43 -5.72
C SER A 101 11.70 10.53 -5.04
N PRO A 102 10.53 10.21 -4.47
CA PRO A 102 9.70 11.17 -3.74
C PRO A 102 10.16 11.42 -2.30
N ALA A 103 11.35 10.96 -1.90
CA ALA A 103 11.81 10.98 -0.49
C ALA A 103 11.68 12.35 0.20
N ARG A 104 11.91 13.46 -0.51
CA ARG A 104 11.78 14.83 0.05
C ARG A 104 10.33 15.31 0.21
N LEU A 105 9.38 14.70 -0.50
CA LEU A 105 7.96 15.07 -0.49
C LEU A 105 7.11 14.06 0.29
N GLN A 106 7.69 12.91 0.63
CA GLN A 106 6.97 11.76 1.14
C GLN A 106 6.14 12.06 2.41
N ASP A 107 6.74 12.70 3.41
CA ASP A 107 6.05 13.05 4.66
C ASP A 107 4.88 14.01 4.38
N ALA A 108 5.10 15.04 3.55
CA ALA A 108 4.06 15.99 3.17
C ALA A 108 2.91 15.33 2.39
N VAL A 109 3.21 14.35 1.54
CA VAL A 109 2.18 13.56 0.83
C VAL A 109 1.34 12.75 1.82
N PHE A 110 1.97 12.08 2.78
CA PHE A 110 1.28 11.26 3.77
C PHE A 110 0.41 12.10 4.72
N GLU A 111 0.91 13.26 5.15
CA GLU A 111 0.16 14.21 5.99
C GLU A 111 -1.03 14.81 5.23
N ARG A 112 -0.82 15.28 3.99
CA ARG A 112 -1.90 15.81 3.14
C ARG A 112 -3.03 14.79 2.95
N ASP A 113 -2.66 13.52 2.83
CA ASP A 113 -3.59 12.43 2.54
C ASP A 113 -4.11 11.72 3.80
N GLY A 114 -3.85 12.26 4.99
CA GLY A 114 -4.38 11.74 6.27
C GLY A 114 -3.92 10.33 6.60
N TYR A 115 -2.75 9.91 6.12
CA TYR A 115 -2.29 8.52 6.22
C TYR A 115 -3.36 7.50 5.75
N ARG A 116 -4.10 7.86 4.71
CA ARG A 116 -5.05 7.01 4.00
C ARG A 116 -4.53 6.74 2.59
N CYS A 117 -4.66 5.50 2.14
CA CYS A 117 -4.40 5.18 0.74
C CYS A 117 -5.41 5.94 -0.15
N ARG A 118 -4.93 6.79 -1.05
CA ARG A 118 -5.76 7.57 -1.97
C ARG A 118 -6.48 6.75 -3.03
N TYR A 119 -6.06 5.50 -3.21
CA TYR A 119 -6.74 4.53 -4.07
C TYR A 119 -7.85 3.80 -3.31
N CYS A 120 -7.50 2.93 -2.36
CA CYS A 120 -8.47 2.02 -1.72
C CYS A 120 -9.05 2.52 -0.39
N GLY A 121 -8.53 3.62 0.16
CA GLY A 121 -8.95 4.15 1.47
C GLY A 121 -8.29 3.48 2.67
N ASN A 122 -7.49 2.42 2.50
CA ASN A 122 -6.89 1.69 3.61
C ASN A 122 -6.02 2.60 4.52
N ARG A 123 -6.00 2.28 5.81
CA ARG A 123 -5.16 2.95 6.81
C ARG A 123 -3.69 2.62 6.57
N LEU A 124 -2.86 3.64 6.56
CA LEU A 124 -1.41 3.50 6.41
C LEU A 124 -0.72 3.75 7.75
N ILE A 125 0.35 3.03 8.02
CA ILE A 125 1.10 3.17 9.28
C ILE A 125 2.47 3.77 8.98
N ASP A 126 2.87 4.79 9.75
CA ASP A 126 4.13 5.50 9.52
C ASP A 126 5.33 4.55 9.47
N GLN A 127 6.21 4.78 8.50
CA GLN A 127 7.36 3.89 8.27
C GLN A 127 8.33 3.88 9.46
N ARG A 128 8.45 5.00 10.19
CA ARG A 128 9.30 5.11 11.37
C ARG A 128 8.74 4.26 12.49
N LEU A 129 7.41 4.27 12.70
CA LEU A 129 6.75 3.41 13.67
C LEU A 129 6.93 1.92 13.33
N LEU A 130 6.64 1.49 12.10
CA LEU A 130 6.78 0.07 11.73
C LEU A 130 8.22 -0.44 11.92
N ARG A 131 9.22 0.36 11.53
CA ARG A 131 10.64 0.01 11.70
C ARG A 131 11.08 0.06 13.17
N GLY A 132 10.66 1.09 13.91
CA GLY A 132 10.96 1.27 15.33
C GLY A 132 10.37 0.14 16.16
N PHE A 133 9.09 -0.16 15.95
CA PHE A 133 8.38 -1.27 16.59
C PHE A 133 9.05 -2.61 16.32
N ALA A 134 9.39 -2.94 15.06
CA ALA A 134 10.09 -4.18 14.75
C ALA A 134 11.45 -4.28 15.47
N LYS A 135 12.21 -3.19 15.51
CA LYS A 135 13.52 -3.13 16.19
C LYS A 135 13.38 -3.27 17.71
N ALA A 136 12.46 -2.52 18.32
CA ALA A 136 12.24 -2.53 19.77
C ALA A 136 11.62 -3.84 20.24
N LEU A 137 10.68 -4.40 19.47
CA LEU A 137 10.15 -5.72 19.75
C LEU A 137 11.25 -6.77 19.61
N GLY A 138 12.13 -6.71 18.60
CA GLY A 138 13.24 -7.66 18.47
C GLY A 138 12.78 -9.12 18.44
N SER A 139 11.59 -9.39 17.90
CA SER A 139 10.97 -10.72 17.82
C SER A 139 10.76 -11.11 16.36
N PRO A 140 11.02 -12.36 15.97
CA PRO A 140 10.77 -12.83 14.60
C PRO A 140 9.30 -12.73 14.18
N ILE A 141 8.37 -12.70 15.15
CA ILE A 141 6.92 -12.61 14.92
C ILE A 141 6.56 -11.33 14.14
N PHE A 142 7.32 -10.25 14.28
CA PHE A 142 7.12 -9.03 13.49
C PHE A 142 8.42 -8.54 12.89
N THR A 143 8.61 -8.88 11.62
CA THR A 143 9.82 -8.55 10.87
C THR A 143 9.45 -7.93 9.52
N ARG A 144 10.26 -6.98 9.07
CA ARG A 144 10.33 -6.61 7.65
C ARG A 144 11.50 -7.33 7.02
N GLY A 145 11.22 -8.45 6.37
CA GLY A 145 12.23 -9.26 5.71
C GLY A 145 12.66 -8.71 4.34
N THR A 146 13.53 -9.47 3.68
CA THR A 146 14.03 -9.17 2.33
C THR A 146 13.10 -9.70 1.23
N THR A 147 12.14 -10.55 1.59
CA THR A 147 11.14 -11.14 0.69
C THR A 147 9.73 -10.93 1.23
N ASN A 148 8.72 -11.17 0.38
CA ASN A 148 7.33 -11.11 0.82
C ASN A 148 7.06 -12.13 1.95
N LEU A 149 7.58 -13.35 1.84
CA LEU A 149 7.36 -14.43 2.82
C LEU A 149 8.05 -14.20 4.17
N THR A 150 9.07 -13.34 4.21
CA THR A 150 9.81 -13.02 5.44
C THR A 150 9.35 -11.71 6.08
N SER A 151 8.35 -11.05 5.49
CA SER A 151 7.76 -9.82 6.01
C SER A 151 6.39 -10.10 6.62
N HIS A 152 6.11 -9.49 7.77
CA HIS A 152 4.81 -9.62 8.43
C HIS A 152 3.69 -8.97 7.59
N ALA A 153 2.50 -9.57 7.60
CA ALA A 153 1.35 -9.15 6.81
C ALA A 153 0.94 -7.68 6.96
N ILE A 154 1.04 -7.11 8.17
CA ILE A 154 0.73 -5.68 8.40
C ILE A 154 1.61 -4.77 7.54
N ILE A 155 2.88 -5.14 7.30
CA ILE A 155 3.75 -4.40 6.39
C ILE A 155 3.21 -4.50 4.97
N HIS A 156 2.70 -5.65 4.55
CA HIS A 156 2.13 -5.82 3.20
C HIS A 156 0.89 -4.97 2.95
N ILE A 157 0.04 -4.76 3.95
CA ILE A 157 -1.23 -4.05 3.75
C ILE A 157 -1.18 -2.57 4.14
N ALA A 158 -0.34 -2.18 5.10
CA ALA A 158 -0.35 -0.84 5.69
C ALA A 158 0.93 -0.02 5.43
N TRP A 159 1.95 -0.58 4.76
CA TRP A 159 3.16 0.17 4.43
C TRP A 159 2.85 1.33 3.47
N PRO A 160 3.15 2.59 3.85
CA PRO A 160 2.86 3.75 3.03
C PRO A 160 3.95 3.96 1.97
N VAL A 161 3.52 4.26 0.75
CA VAL A 161 4.36 4.65 -0.37
C VAL A 161 3.80 5.94 -0.97
N ALA A 162 4.67 6.89 -1.29
CA ALA A 162 4.28 8.03 -2.13
C ALA A 162 4.35 7.55 -3.59
N ASP A 163 3.19 7.30 -4.18
CA ASP A 163 3.04 6.76 -5.54
C ASP A 163 2.81 7.88 -6.55
N HIS A 164 3.37 7.72 -7.74
CA HIS A 164 3.14 8.62 -8.86
C HIS A 164 1.83 8.25 -9.57
N VAL A 165 0.86 9.16 -9.64
CA VAL A 165 -0.41 8.95 -10.35
C VAL A 165 -0.14 8.72 -11.83
N VAL A 166 0.51 9.67 -12.49
CA VAL A 166 1.17 9.47 -13.78
C VAL A 166 2.54 8.84 -13.50
N PRO A 167 2.83 7.62 -13.95
CA PRO A 167 4.10 6.97 -13.65
C PRO A 167 5.30 7.79 -14.14
N TRP A 168 6.39 7.81 -13.36
CA TRP A 168 7.63 8.49 -13.75
C TRP A 168 8.18 8.01 -15.11
N SER A 169 8.02 6.71 -15.40
CA SER A 169 8.38 6.11 -16.69
C SER A 169 7.56 6.62 -17.88
N ARG A 170 6.45 7.33 -17.61
CA ARG A 170 5.53 7.93 -18.56
C ARG A 170 5.56 9.47 -18.54
N GLY A 171 6.59 10.05 -17.94
CA GLY A 171 6.75 11.51 -17.87
C GLY A 171 6.12 12.16 -16.65
N GLY A 172 5.59 11.36 -15.71
CA GLY A 172 5.07 11.90 -14.45
C GLY A 172 6.16 12.56 -13.61
N GLU A 173 5.88 13.75 -13.11
CA GLU A 173 6.79 14.52 -12.27
C GLU A 173 6.79 14.00 -10.83
N THR A 174 7.92 14.15 -10.13
CA THR A 174 7.96 13.95 -8.68
C THR A 174 7.61 15.26 -8.00
N ALA A 175 6.32 15.55 -7.96
CA ALA A 175 5.74 16.77 -7.42
C ALA A 175 4.43 16.47 -6.67
N MET A 176 4.02 17.36 -5.76
CA MET A 176 2.81 17.17 -4.94
C MET A 176 1.55 16.92 -5.79
N GLY A 177 1.43 17.57 -6.95
CA GLY A 177 0.31 17.40 -7.88
C GLY A 177 0.29 16.08 -8.65
N ASN A 178 1.29 15.22 -8.50
CA ASN A 178 1.35 13.90 -9.12
C ASN A 178 1.66 12.77 -8.11
N LEU A 179 1.87 13.10 -6.83
CA LEU A 179 2.13 12.12 -5.79
C LEU A 179 0.92 11.94 -4.89
N VAL A 180 0.64 10.69 -4.51
CA VAL A 180 -0.41 10.31 -3.55
C VAL A 180 0.09 9.29 -2.55
N ALA A 181 -0.47 9.29 -1.35
CA ALA A 181 -0.27 8.22 -0.39
C ALA A 181 -0.95 6.93 -0.89
N SER A 182 -0.20 5.84 -0.94
CA SER A 182 -0.67 4.54 -1.43
C SER A 182 -0.21 3.43 -0.49
N CYS A 183 -1.08 2.45 -0.25
CA CYS A 183 -0.67 1.22 0.41
C CYS A 183 0.17 0.37 -0.55
N ALA A 184 1.06 -0.46 -0.03
CA ALA A 184 1.87 -1.37 -0.84
C ALA A 184 1.05 -2.19 -1.88
N PRO A 185 -0.14 -2.76 -1.56
CA PRO A 185 -0.92 -3.51 -2.54
C PRO A 185 -1.37 -2.65 -3.73
N CYS A 186 -1.81 -1.40 -3.48
CA CYS A 186 -2.22 -0.49 -4.55
C CYS A 186 -1.01 0.03 -5.34
N ASN A 187 0.08 0.42 -4.68
CA ASN A 187 1.31 0.91 -5.33
C ASN A 187 1.91 -0.16 -6.25
N TYR A 188 2.15 -1.37 -5.73
CA TYR A 188 2.72 -2.46 -6.53
C TYR A 188 1.69 -3.05 -7.51
N GLY A 189 0.40 -2.98 -7.18
CA GLY A 189 -0.68 -3.35 -8.07
C GLY A 189 -0.74 -2.45 -9.30
N LYS A 190 -0.67 -1.12 -9.13
CA LYS A 190 -0.62 -0.15 -10.23
C LYS A 190 0.72 -0.19 -10.98
N ALA A 191 1.82 -0.38 -10.27
CA ALA A 191 3.17 -0.42 -10.84
C ALA A 191 3.44 0.78 -11.79
N ASP A 192 4.05 0.51 -12.94
CA ASP A 192 4.33 1.51 -13.98
C ASP A 192 3.15 1.74 -14.95
N PHE A 193 1.94 1.26 -14.63
CA PHE A 193 0.76 1.51 -15.46
C PHE A 193 0.17 2.89 -15.15
N THR A 194 -0.31 3.54 -16.21
CA THR A 194 -1.19 4.72 -16.10
C THR A 194 -2.55 4.30 -15.53
N ILE A 195 -3.28 5.24 -14.96
CA ILE A 195 -4.62 4.98 -14.41
C ILE A 195 -5.59 4.52 -15.50
N GLU A 196 -5.42 5.00 -16.74
CA GLU A 196 -6.21 4.59 -17.91
C GLU A 196 -5.91 3.15 -18.33
N GLN A 197 -4.65 2.73 -18.31
CA GLN A 197 -4.24 1.35 -18.64
C GLN A 197 -4.87 0.31 -17.72
N ILE A 198 -5.13 0.68 -16.47
CA ILE A 198 -5.80 -0.19 -15.50
C ILE A 198 -7.25 0.22 -15.26
N GLY A 199 -7.79 1.21 -15.97
CA GLY A 199 -9.19 1.62 -15.88
C GLY A 199 -9.62 2.09 -14.49
N ILE A 200 -8.78 2.88 -13.80
CA ILE A 200 -9.14 3.59 -12.57
C ILE A 200 -9.16 5.09 -12.82
N SER A 201 -9.87 5.82 -11.95
CA SER A 201 -10.03 7.26 -11.96
C SER A 201 -8.84 7.91 -11.25
N ASN A 202 -8.60 9.19 -11.54
CA ASN A 202 -7.52 9.93 -10.90
C ASN A 202 -7.82 10.10 -9.40
N PRO A 203 -6.96 9.57 -8.50
CA PRO A 203 -7.18 9.69 -7.06
C PRO A 203 -7.11 11.14 -6.54
N LEU A 204 -6.53 12.07 -7.30
CA LEU A 204 -6.45 13.48 -6.92
C LEU A 204 -7.76 14.25 -7.18
N ASP A 205 -8.71 13.67 -7.92
CA ASP A 205 -10.02 14.30 -8.17
C ASP A 205 -10.96 14.20 -6.96
N ARG A 206 -10.58 13.42 -5.95
CA ARG A 206 -11.33 13.22 -4.70
C ARG A 206 -10.66 14.02 -3.59
N LEU A 207 -11.38 14.40 -2.54
CA LEU A 207 -10.75 14.98 -1.34
C LEU A 207 -10.02 13.91 -0.50
N PRO A 208 -8.93 14.25 0.21
CA PRO A 208 -8.33 13.39 1.23
C PRO A 208 -9.32 13.08 2.35
N VAL A 209 -9.23 11.87 2.89
CA VAL A 209 -10.02 11.47 4.08
C VAL A 209 -9.20 11.87 5.30
N MET A 210 -9.71 12.87 6.04
CA MET A 210 -9.07 13.42 7.24
C MET A 210 -9.92 13.05 8.46
N ASP A 211 -9.76 11.83 8.96
CA ASP A 211 -10.58 11.26 10.05
C ASP A 211 -9.83 11.18 11.39
N GLY A 212 -8.73 11.91 11.52
CA GLY A 212 -7.90 11.95 12.72
C GLY A 212 -6.86 10.83 12.81
N TRP A 213 -6.81 9.91 11.85
CA TRP A 213 -5.72 8.95 11.78
C TRP A 213 -4.41 9.60 11.36
N ASP A 214 -3.37 9.40 12.17
CA ASP A 214 -2.06 10.05 12.03
C ASP A 214 -0.95 9.06 11.61
N GLY A 215 -1.32 7.85 11.20
CA GLY A 215 -0.36 6.77 10.94
C GLY A 215 0.32 6.22 12.17
N LEU A 216 -0.30 6.36 13.35
CA LEU A 216 0.23 6.02 14.68
C LEU A 216 1.44 6.86 15.09
N ARG A 217 1.66 8.02 14.46
CA ARG A 217 2.82 8.86 14.78
C ARG A 217 2.86 9.31 16.24
N SER A 218 1.70 9.54 16.84
CA SER A 218 1.53 9.81 18.27
C SER A 218 2.13 8.73 19.18
N LEU A 219 2.21 7.47 18.71
CA LEU A 219 2.81 6.36 19.45
C LEU A 219 4.30 6.15 19.16
N THR A 220 4.87 6.79 18.13
CA THR A 220 6.28 6.61 17.75
C THR A 220 7.26 7.03 18.85
N VAL A 221 6.91 8.04 19.67
CA VAL A 221 7.78 8.53 20.76
C VAL A 221 7.84 7.53 21.93
N ALA A 222 6.87 6.61 22.02
CA ALA A 222 6.78 5.62 23.08
C ALA A 222 7.53 4.30 22.77
N LEU A 223 8.25 4.23 21.63
CA LEU A 223 8.99 3.06 21.12
C LEU A 223 10.49 3.36 21.04
#